data_AF-A0A951C5B4-F1
#
_entry.id   AF-A0A951C5B4-F1
#
_cell.length_a   1.000
_cell.length_b   1.000
_cell.length_c   1.000
_cell.angle_alpha   90.00
_cell.angle_beta   90.00
_cell.angle_gamma   90.00
#
_symmetry.space_group_name_H-M   'P 1'
#
loop_
_entity.id
_entity.type
_entity.pdbx_description
1 polymer ?
#
loop_
_entity_poly.entity_id
_entity_poly.type
_entity_poly.pdbx_seq_one_letter_code
_entity_poly.pdbx_strand_id
1 'polypeptide(L)'
;RVSEASMCATAKVEPHLAGASVFGPNGQASVDCTTAVGQDAIATLRREFAEAATTGTPHFLDVHRGLHLQRVIEKAEGQLNSRA
;
A
#
# COMPACT_ATOMS: atom_id res chain seq x y z
N ARG A 1 -16.97 -18.18 -6.56
CA ARG A 1 -16.09 -18.06 -5.37
C ARG A 1 -15.36 -16.73 -5.52
N VAL A 2 -15.39 -15.87 -4.51
CA VAL A 2 -14.71 -14.56 -4.53
C VAL A 2 -13.71 -14.59 -3.36
N SER A 3 -12.44 -14.31 -3.64
CA SER A 3 -11.46 -14.01 -2.60
C SER A 3 -11.46 -12.50 -2.41
N GLU A 4 -12.03 -12.05 -1.29
CA GLU A 4 -12.05 -10.66 -0.89
C GLU A 4 -11.17 -10.51 0.36
N ALA A 5 -10.30 -9.50 0.35
CA ALA A 5 -9.53 -9.09 1.51
C ALA A 5 -9.65 -7.57 1.62
N SER A 6 -10.18 -7.09 2.74
CA SER A 6 -10.24 -5.66 3.07
C SER A 6 -9.43 -5.44 4.35
N MET A 7 -8.56 -4.45 4.34
CA MET A 7 -7.79 -4.02 5.50
C MET A 7 -8.12 -2.56 5.77
N CYS A 8 -8.44 -2.26 7.02
CA CYS A 8 -8.62 -0.91 7.51
C CYS A 8 -7.72 -0.73 8.73
N ALA A 9 -7.01 0.39 8.81
CA ALA A 9 -6.18 0.74 9.95
C ALA A 9 -6.58 2.13 10.44
N THR A 10 -6.64 2.28 11.76
CA THR A 10 -6.91 3.57 12.40
C THR A 10 -5.79 3.84 13.39
N ALA A 11 -5.17 5.02 13.29
CA ALA A 11 -4.21 5.51 14.26
C ALA A 11 -4.78 6.77 14.92
N LYS A 12 -4.68 6.86 16.25
CA LYS A 12 -5.09 8.05 17.03
C LYS A 12 -3.98 9.10 17.02
N VAL A 13 -3.62 9.57 15.82
CA VAL A 13 -2.54 10.55 15.61
C VAL A 13 -3.15 11.79 14.99
N GLU A 14 -2.93 12.92 15.66
CA GLU A 14 -3.40 14.24 15.23
C GLU A 14 -2.21 15.19 15.00
N PRO A 15 -2.11 15.81 13.80
CA PRO A 15 -3.00 15.66 12.64
C PRO A 15 -2.89 14.26 12.00
N HIS A 16 -3.89 13.87 11.21
CA HIS A 16 -3.82 12.64 10.43
C HIS A 16 -2.56 12.65 9.54
N LEU A 17 -1.74 11.60 9.67
CA LEU A 17 -0.51 11.44 8.89
C LEU A 17 -0.67 10.24 7.95
N ALA A 18 -0.72 10.53 6.66
CA ALA A 18 -0.59 9.54 5.61
C ALA A 18 0.46 10.03 4.63
N GLY A 19 1.63 9.39 4.61
CA GLY A 19 2.74 9.83 3.78
C GLY A 19 3.99 8.99 4.00
N ALA A 20 5.01 9.26 3.19
CA ALA A 20 6.32 8.64 3.31
C ALA A 20 7.42 9.65 3.02
N SER A 21 8.56 9.49 3.68
CA SER A 21 9.77 10.23 3.38
C SER A 21 10.89 9.23 3.07
N VAL A 22 11.63 9.52 2.00
CA VAL A 22 12.82 8.76 1.59
C VAL A 22 14.00 9.70 1.67
N PHE A 23 15.07 9.24 2.32
CA PHE A 23 16.30 10.01 2.52
C PHE A 23 17.43 9.33 1.77
N GLY A 24 18.21 10.11 1.03
CA GLY A 24 19.36 9.63 0.29
C GLY A 24 20.50 10.65 0.26
N PRO A 25 21.62 10.33 -0.41
CA PRO A 25 22.80 11.20 -0.48
C PRO A 25 22.52 12.61 -1.02
N ASN A 26 21.45 12.75 -1.83
CA ASN A 26 21.06 14.00 -2.47
C ASN A 26 19.94 14.75 -1.72
N GLY A 27 19.59 14.32 -0.51
CA GLY A 27 18.57 14.95 0.32
C GLY A 27 17.34 14.06 0.54
N GLN A 28 16.19 14.72 0.72
CA GLN A 28 14.93 14.09 1.11
C GLN A 28 13.89 14.25 0.00
N ALA A 29 13.14 13.18 -0.26
CA ALA A 29 11.89 13.22 -1.00
C ALA A 29 10.76 12.83 -0.06
N SER A 30 9.68 13.61 -0.05
CA SER A 30 8.52 13.35 0.80
C SER A 30 7.25 13.38 -0.03
N VAL A 31 6.31 12.50 0.31
CA VAL A 31 4.96 12.49 -0.22
C VAL A 31 3.97 12.59 0.93
N ASP A 32 3.05 13.53 0.81
CA ASP A 32 1.84 13.61 1.62
C ASP A 32 0.72 12.92 0.85
N CYS A 33 0.35 11.71 1.28
CA CYS A 33 -0.70 10.93 0.65
C CYS A 33 -2.10 11.45 0.97
N THR A 34 -2.27 12.32 1.97
CA THR A 34 -3.58 12.96 2.23
C THR A 34 -3.99 13.91 1.10
N THR A 35 -3.00 14.42 0.36
CA THR A 35 -3.20 15.32 -0.78
C THR A 35 -2.82 14.69 -2.11
N ALA A 36 -1.85 13.76 -2.13
CA ALA A 36 -1.38 13.13 -3.37
C ALA A 36 -2.31 12.04 -3.93
N VAL A 37 -3.17 11.42 -3.11
CA VAL A 37 -4.07 10.34 -3.54
C VAL A 37 -5.50 10.87 -3.69
N GLY A 38 -5.86 11.22 -4.92
CA GLY A 38 -7.20 11.70 -5.28
C GLY A 38 -8.15 10.61 -5.80
N GLN A 39 -9.36 11.01 -6.18
CA GLN A 39 -10.38 10.12 -6.75
C GLN A 39 -9.88 9.39 -8.02
N ASP A 40 -9.00 10.03 -8.79
CA ASP A 40 -8.41 9.46 -10.01
C ASP A 40 -7.55 8.22 -9.74
N ALA A 41 -7.06 8.03 -8.51
CA ALA A 41 -6.33 6.83 -8.13
C ALA A 41 -7.21 5.58 -8.23
N ILE A 42 -8.48 5.67 -7.82
CA ILE A 42 -9.44 4.55 -7.91
C ILE A 42 -9.78 4.24 -9.38
N ALA A 43 -9.94 5.28 -10.21
CA ALA A 43 -10.17 5.11 -11.64
C ALA A 43 -8.95 4.44 -12.32
N THR A 44 -7.74 4.86 -11.94
CA THR A 44 -6.48 4.28 -12.43
C THR A 44 -6.36 2.81 -12.03
N LEU A 45 -6.60 2.47 -10.77
CA LEU A 45 -6.58 1.09 -10.29
C LEU A 45 -7.53 0.17 -11.07
N ARG A 46 -8.76 0.63 -11.33
CA ARG A 46 -9.74 -0.16 -12.11
C ARG A 46 -9.29 -0.36 -13.56
N ARG A 47 -8.74 0.68 -14.18
CA ARG A 47 -8.22 0.62 -15.56
C ARG A 47 -7.05 -0.35 -15.66
N GLU A 48 -6.06 -0.22 -14.80
CA GLU A 48 -4.86 -1.08 -14.78
C GLU A 48 -5.23 -2.55 -14.52
N PHE A 49 -6.19 -2.80 -13.62
CA PHE A 49 -6.70 -4.14 -13.40
C PHE A 49 -7.37 -4.72 -14.66
N ALA A 50 -8.24 -3.95 -15.32
CA ALA A 50 -8.91 -4.39 -16.55
C ALA A 50 -7.91 -4.66 -17.67
N GLU A 51 -6.89 -3.82 -17.81
CA GLU A 51 -5.80 -4.00 -18.78
C GLU A 51 -5.01 -5.29 -18.52
N ALA A 52 -4.61 -5.55 -17.27
CA ALA A 52 -3.91 -6.77 -16.89
C ALA A 52 -4.77 -8.02 -17.18
N ALA A 53 -6.08 -7.95 -16.87
CA ALA A 53 -7.01 -9.06 -17.10
C ALA A 53 -7.28 -9.33 -18.59
N THR A 54 -7.37 -8.28 -19.41
CA THR A 54 -7.70 -8.41 -20.84
C THR A 54 -6.49 -8.77 -21.69
N THR A 55 -5.31 -8.23 -21.37
CA THR A 55 -4.09 -8.49 -22.13
C THR A 55 -3.35 -9.74 -21.65
N GLY A 56 -3.64 -10.22 -20.44
CA GLY A 56 -2.87 -11.28 -19.79
C GLY A 56 -1.46 -10.83 -19.35
N THR A 57 -1.15 -9.54 -19.43
CA THR A 57 0.13 -8.98 -18.98
C THR A 57 0.11 -8.81 -17.47
N PRO A 58 1.07 -9.39 -16.73
CA PRO A 58 1.13 -9.23 -15.28
C PRO A 58 1.37 -7.77 -14.87
N HIS A 59 0.61 -7.31 -13.87
CA HIS A 59 0.85 -6.03 -13.23
C HIS A 59 1.93 -6.16 -12.14
N PHE A 60 2.77 -5.14 -11.93
CA PHE A 60 3.83 -5.21 -10.92
C PHE A 60 3.31 -5.27 -9.47
N LEU A 61 2.06 -4.83 -9.25
CA LEU A 61 1.30 -5.02 -8.00
C LEU A 61 0.34 -6.19 -8.15
N ASP A 62 0.87 -7.40 -8.28
CA ASP A 62 0.09 -8.63 -8.35
C ASP A 62 -0.14 -9.28 -6.98
N VAL A 63 -0.75 -10.48 -7.01
CA VAL A 63 -1.02 -11.28 -5.81
C VAL A 63 0.26 -11.66 -5.04
N HIS A 64 1.38 -11.88 -5.73
CA HIS A 64 2.64 -12.22 -5.07
C HIS A 64 3.19 -11.03 -4.29
N ARG A 65 3.06 -9.82 -4.84
CA ARG A 65 3.39 -8.58 -4.13
C ARG A 65 2.50 -8.37 -2.92
N GLY A 66 1.19 -8.63 -3.06
CA GLY A 66 0.24 -8.59 -1.93
C GLY A 66 0.63 -9.54 -0.80
N LEU A 67 0.94 -10.80 -1.12
CA LEU A 67 1.36 -11.80 -0.15
C LEU A 67 2.69 -11.45 0.52
N HIS A 68 3.63 -10.86 -0.22
CA HIS A 68 4.87 -10.37 0.36
C HIS A 68 4.60 -9.29 1.43
N LEU A 69 3.73 -8.32 1.15
CA LEU A 69 3.36 -7.28 2.11
C LEU A 69 2.70 -7.86 3.37
N GLN A 70 1.78 -8.82 3.21
CA GLN A 70 1.15 -9.51 4.34
C GLN A 70 2.18 -10.17 5.26
N ARG A 71 3.18 -10.86 4.70
CA ARG A 71 4.26 -11.49 5.49
C ARG A 71 5.16 -10.47 6.19
N VAL A 72 5.41 -9.31 5.56
CA VAL A 72 6.18 -8.23 6.18
C VAL A 72 5.42 -7.66 7.38
N ILE A 73 4.11 -7.44 7.24
CA ILE A 73 3.24 -6.96 8.32
C ILE A 73 3.23 -7.97 9.48
N GLU A 74 2.97 -9.25 9.20
CA GLU A 74 2.96 -10.32 10.21
C GLU A 74 4.27 -10.39 11.00
N LYS A 75 5.41 -10.26 10.31
CA LYS A 75 6.72 -10.21 10.98
C LYS A 75 6.86 -9.00 11.90
N ALA A 76 6.41 -7.82 11.46
CA ALA A 76 6.47 -6.60 12.26
C ALA A 76 5.56 -6.70 13.50
N GLU A 77 4.36 -7.25 13.35
CA GLU A 77 3.44 -7.51 14.46
C GLU A 77 4.07 -8.45 15.50
N GLY A 78 4.70 -9.55 15.06
CA GLY A 78 5.42 -10.45 15.96
C GLY A 78 6.56 -9.76 16.73
N GLN A 79 7.26 -8.81 16.10
CA GLN A 79 8.32 -8.03 16.75
C GLN A 79 7.79 -7.01 17.76
N LEU A 80 6.63 -6.41 17.50
CA LEU A 80 5.98 -5.50 18.45
C LEU A 80 5.47 -6.26 19.67
N ASN A 81 4.82 -7.41 19.46
CA ASN A 81 4.26 -8.22 20.53
C ASN A 81 5.33 -8.89 21.41
N SER A 82 6.55 -9.11 20.90
CA SER A 82 7.68 -9.64 21.69
C SER A 82 8.43 -8.58 22.48
N ARG A 83 8.12 -7.29 22.29
CA ARG A 83 8.73 -6.15 22.98
C ARG A 83 7.82 -5.52 24.05
N ALA A 84 6.55 -5.95 24.12
CA ALA A 84 5.58 -5.56 25.15
C ALA A 84 5.62 -6.57 26.30
#